data_AF-A0A392NY89-F1
#
_entry.id   AF-A0A392NY89-F1
#
_cell.length_a   1.000
_cell.length_b   1.000
_cell.length_c   1.000
_cell.angle_alpha   90.00
_cell.angle_beta   90.00
_cell.angle_gamma   90.00
#
_symmetry.space_group_name_H-M   'P 1'
#
loop_
_entity.id
_entity.type
_entity.pdbx_description
1 polymer ?
#
loop_
_entity_poly.entity_id
_entity_poly.type
_entity_poly.pdbx_seq_one_letter_code
_entity_poly.pdbx_strand_id
1 'polypeptide(L)'
;IAGHSCGRYKEQEKSAERAKRDLYRYMHYHNRYKAHTDSFKLESKLKGLIQGKITVSEEKSAERKNSELRDYSWVHNGLSRLFRSRRVLSHSYAFAFYMFGDELFKEEMSEAEREIKQNLFEDQQQQFEANVERLSKILEEPFDTFEDDAKVMALRMEIINLSTLIDGLCKKMYECIENDLLGSINLGSIHSIAPYKSKGIERASELPVCFSNKASNT
;
A
#
# COMPACT_ATOMS: atom_id res chain seq x y z
N ILE A 1 -44.26 -45.41 -18.05
CA ILE A 1 -43.98 -43.97 -18.28
C ILE A 1 -42.97 -43.54 -17.22
N ALA A 2 -41.69 -43.56 -17.57
CA ALA A 2 -40.61 -43.06 -16.74
C ALA A 2 -40.32 -41.62 -17.16
N GLY A 3 -40.11 -40.70 -16.21
CA GLY A 3 -39.46 -39.42 -16.52
C GLY A 3 -40.26 -38.13 -16.33
N HIS A 4 -41.03 -37.98 -15.25
CA HIS A 4 -41.43 -36.64 -14.81
C HIS A 4 -40.96 -36.37 -13.37
N SER A 5 -39.79 -35.75 -13.26
CA SER A 5 -39.38 -35.01 -12.06
C SER A 5 -39.25 -33.51 -12.40
N CYS A 6 -40.32 -32.93 -12.93
CA CYS A 6 -40.45 -31.48 -12.99
C CYS A 6 -40.95 -31.03 -11.61
N GLY A 7 -40.06 -30.46 -10.78
CA GLY A 7 -40.40 -29.96 -9.44
C GLY A 7 -39.39 -30.24 -8.31
N ARG A 8 -38.30 -30.99 -8.55
CA ARG A 8 -37.24 -31.16 -7.53
C ARG A 8 -36.29 -29.96 -7.57
N TYR A 9 -36.12 -29.30 -6.42
CA TYR A 9 -35.09 -28.29 -6.18
C TYR A 9 -33.73 -28.82 -6.66
N LYS A 10 -33.11 -28.08 -7.58
CA LYS A 10 -31.77 -28.40 -8.09
C LYS A 10 -30.76 -27.52 -7.37
N GLU A 11 -29.65 -28.12 -7.00
CA GLU A 11 -28.47 -27.51 -6.35
C GLU A 11 -27.86 -26.30 -7.11
N GLN A 12 -28.40 -25.97 -8.30
CA GLN A 12 -28.05 -24.81 -9.11
C GLN A 12 -28.24 -23.47 -8.39
N GLU A 13 -29.26 -23.32 -7.54
CA GLU A 13 -29.49 -22.06 -6.79
C GLU A 13 -28.32 -21.84 -5.82
N LYS A 14 -28.03 -22.81 -4.94
CA LYS A 14 -26.85 -22.79 -4.03
C LYS A 14 -25.52 -22.56 -4.77
N SER A 15 -25.37 -23.13 -5.97
CA SER A 15 -24.19 -22.91 -6.81
C SER A 15 -24.13 -21.48 -7.35
N ALA A 16 -25.27 -20.89 -7.70
CA ALA A 16 -25.36 -19.51 -8.17
C ALA A 16 -25.12 -18.50 -7.04
N GLU A 17 -25.67 -18.72 -5.84
CA GLU A 17 -25.37 -17.87 -4.67
C GLU A 17 -23.88 -17.89 -4.32
N ARG A 18 -23.26 -19.08 -4.34
CA ARG A 18 -21.82 -19.21 -4.10
C ARG A 18 -21.02 -18.45 -5.16
N ALA A 19 -21.30 -18.67 -6.45
CA ALA A 19 -20.63 -17.96 -7.53
C ALA A 19 -20.78 -16.44 -7.42
N LYS A 20 -21.95 -15.95 -7.01
CA LYS A 20 -22.21 -14.52 -6.80
C LYS A 20 -21.38 -13.96 -5.65
N ARG A 21 -21.30 -14.68 -4.52
CA ARG A 21 -20.48 -14.28 -3.36
C ARG A 21 -19.00 -14.20 -3.74
N ASP A 22 -18.50 -15.22 -4.43
CA ASP A 22 -17.08 -15.29 -4.81
C ASP A 22 -16.72 -14.17 -5.81
N LEU A 23 -17.64 -13.84 -6.73
CA LEU A 23 -17.49 -12.69 -7.63
C LEU A 23 -17.44 -11.36 -6.87
N TYR A 24 -18.34 -11.11 -5.92
CA TYR A 24 -18.31 -9.87 -5.14
C TYR A 24 -17.03 -9.74 -4.32
N ARG A 25 -16.58 -10.85 -3.72
CA ARG A 25 -15.31 -10.91 -3.01
C ARG A 25 -14.15 -10.56 -3.93
N TYR A 26 -14.07 -11.17 -5.10
CA TYR A 26 -13.05 -10.83 -6.11
C TYR A 26 -13.10 -9.35 -6.48
N MET A 27 -14.28 -8.81 -6.81
CA MET A 27 -14.44 -7.39 -7.16
C MET A 27 -13.98 -6.46 -6.02
N HIS A 28 -14.29 -6.80 -4.77
CA HIS A 28 -13.91 -5.99 -3.60
C HIS A 28 -12.39 -5.79 -3.51
N TYR A 29 -11.61 -6.88 -3.55
CA TYR A 29 -10.15 -6.80 -3.43
C TYR A 29 -9.50 -6.32 -4.73
N HIS A 30 -10.00 -6.76 -5.90
CA HIS A 30 -9.47 -6.34 -7.18
C HIS A 30 -9.62 -4.84 -7.42
N ASN A 31 -10.78 -4.27 -7.09
CA ASN A 31 -11.01 -2.84 -7.27
C ASN A 31 -10.06 -1.99 -6.42
N ARG A 32 -9.76 -2.41 -5.18
CA ARG A 32 -8.81 -1.70 -4.30
C ARG A 32 -7.36 -1.88 -4.72
N TYR A 33 -6.97 -3.10 -5.08
CA TYR A 33 -5.69 -3.36 -5.72
C TYR A 33 -5.50 -2.41 -6.92
N LYS A 34 -6.49 -2.39 -7.82
CA LYS A 34 -6.46 -1.58 -9.03
C LYS A 34 -6.39 -0.09 -8.71
N ALA A 35 -7.22 0.40 -7.80
CA ALA A 35 -7.22 1.79 -7.36
C ALA A 35 -5.82 2.25 -6.91
N HIS A 36 -5.16 1.51 -6.04
CA HIS A 36 -3.81 1.89 -5.59
C HIS A 36 -2.75 1.76 -6.68
N THR A 37 -2.84 0.76 -7.56
CA THR A 37 -1.91 0.67 -8.70
C THR A 37 -2.08 1.81 -9.70
N ASP A 38 -3.32 2.29 -9.91
CA ASP A 38 -3.61 3.40 -10.81
C ASP A 38 -3.23 4.74 -10.16
N SER A 39 -3.50 4.94 -8.86
CA SER A 39 -3.02 6.10 -8.08
C SER A 39 -1.49 6.18 -8.08
N PHE A 40 -0.77 5.07 -7.90
CA PHE A 40 0.69 5.05 -7.97
C PHE A 40 1.25 5.56 -9.31
N LYS A 41 0.58 5.24 -10.44
CA LYS A 41 0.96 5.76 -11.76
C LYS A 41 0.71 7.26 -11.88
N LEU A 42 -0.39 7.76 -11.33
CA LEU A 42 -0.71 9.19 -11.33
C LEU A 42 0.26 9.99 -10.44
N GLU A 43 0.60 9.45 -9.27
CA GLU A 43 1.55 10.08 -8.34
C GLU A 43 2.93 10.26 -8.97
N SER A 44 3.33 9.41 -9.92
CA SER A 44 4.59 9.58 -10.67
C SER A 44 4.63 10.89 -11.45
N LYS A 45 3.47 11.37 -11.93
CA LYS A 45 3.34 12.71 -12.55
C LYS A 45 3.32 13.80 -11.48
N LEU A 46 2.64 13.56 -10.36
CA LEU A 46 2.61 14.48 -9.21
C LEU A 46 4.01 14.82 -8.70
N LYS A 47 4.93 13.84 -8.68
CA LYS A 47 6.34 14.05 -8.33
C LYS A 47 6.99 15.16 -9.16
N GLY A 48 6.73 15.20 -10.47
CA GLY A 48 7.27 16.23 -11.36
C GLY A 48 6.70 17.62 -11.06
N LEU A 49 5.39 17.70 -10.81
CA LEU A 49 4.73 18.95 -10.42
C LEU A 49 5.26 19.49 -9.10
N ILE A 50 5.40 18.61 -8.11
CA ILE A 50 5.94 18.97 -6.79
C ILE A 50 7.40 19.41 -6.88
N GLN A 51 8.22 18.79 -7.75
CA GLN A 51 9.59 19.25 -7.97
C GLN A 51 9.62 20.71 -8.46
N GLY A 52 8.72 21.09 -9.36
CA GLY A 52 8.59 22.48 -9.79
C GLY A 52 8.18 23.42 -8.65
N LYS A 53 7.24 23.00 -7.80
CA LYS A 53 6.84 23.75 -6.60
C LYS A 53 8.00 23.96 -5.62
N ILE A 54 8.83 22.94 -5.41
CA ILE A 54 10.02 23.02 -4.55
C ILE A 54 10.99 24.08 -5.10
N THR A 55 11.32 24.04 -6.39
CA THR A 55 12.24 25.02 -7.00
C THR A 55 11.76 26.46 -6.83
N VAL A 56 10.47 26.74 -7.09
CA VAL A 56 9.88 28.07 -6.87
C VAL A 56 9.98 28.50 -5.41
N SER A 57 9.75 27.56 -4.48
CA SER A 57 9.76 27.84 -3.05
C SER A 57 11.18 28.08 -2.52
N GLU A 58 12.18 27.37 -3.06
CA GLU A 58 13.59 27.56 -2.76
C GLU A 58 14.09 28.94 -3.23
N GLU A 59 13.70 29.38 -4.43
CA GLU A 59 14.01 30.71 -4.97
C GLU A 59 13.43 31.82 -4.07
N LYS A 60 12.14 31.72 -3.72
CA LYS A 60 11.47 32.68 -2.82
C LYS A 60 12.11 32.73 -1.43
N SER A 61 12.45 31.57 -0.88
CA SER A 61 13.11 31.47 0.43
C SER A 61 14.52 32.06 0.38
N ALA A 62 15.17 32.00 -0.78
CA ALA A 62 16.49 32.57 -0.98
C ALA A 62 16.48 34.10 -0.94
N GLU A 63 15.48 34.72 -1.58
CA GLU A 63 15.24 36.17 -1.54
C GLU A 63 14.97 36.68 -0.12
N ARG A 64 14.19 35.92 0.66
CA ARG A 64 13.85 36.27 2.06
C ARG A 64 14.97 36.05 3.08
N LYS A 65 16.12 35.48 2.67
CA LYS A 65 17.25 35.07 3.54
C LYS A 65 16.85 34.15 4.71
N ASN A 66 15.76 33.40 4.59
CA ASN A 66 15.34 32.44 5.60
C ASN A 66 15.99 31.07 5.32
N SER A 67 17.01 30.69 6.11
CA SER A 67 17.78 29.45 5.88
C SER A 67 17.05 28.17 6.29
N GLU A 68 16.15 28.23 7.27
CA GLU A 68 15.46 27.04 7.80
C GLU A 68 14.39 26.48 6.85
N LEU A 69 13.90 27.31 5.92
CA LEU A 69 12.88 26.96 4.92
C LEU A 69 13.46 26.52 3.58
N ARG A 70 14.78 26.59 3.38
CA ARG A 70 15.41 26.12 2.14
C ARG A 70 15.45 24.58 2.04
N ASP A 71 15.22 23.87 3.14
CA ASP A 71 15.21 22.41 3.15
C ASP A 71 13.80 21.86 2.89
N TYR A 72 13.55 21.43 1.65
CA TYR A 72 12.32 20.74 1.21
C TYR A 72 12.44 19.21 1.20
N SER A 73 13.45 18.64 1.86
CA SER A 73 13.61 17.18 1.95
C SER A 73 12.39 16.47 2.56
N TRP A 74 11.62 17.16 3.41
CA TRP A 74 10.36 16.65 3.98
C TRP A 74 9.31 16.35 2.90
N VAL A 75 9.25 17.14 1.82
CA VAL A 75 8.35 16.88 0.68
C VAL A 75 8.77 15.61 -0.04
N HIS A 76 10.08 15.47 -0.32
CA HIS A 76 10.63 14.29 -0.98
C HIS A 76 10.41 13.02 -0.15
N ASN A 77 10.65 13.10 1.16
CA ASN A 77 10.41 12.00 2.08
C ASN A 77 8.91 11.64 2.15
N GLY A 78 8.03 12.64 2.16
CA GLY A 78 6.58 12.43 2.09
C GLY A 78 6.14 11.74 0.81
N LEU A 79 6.65 12.18 -0.35
CA LEU A 79 6.40 11.53 -1.64
C LEU A 79 6.90 10.09 -1.67
N SER A 80 8.14 9.85 -1.24
CA SER A 80 8.70 8.50 -1.13
C SER A 80 7.80 7.59 -0.29
N ARG A 81 7.37 8.09 0.86
CA ARG A 81 6.47 7.39 1.76
C ARG A 81 5.16 7.04 1.07
N LEU A 82 4.53 8.02 0.41
CA LEU A 82 3.29 7.84 -0.34
C LEU A 82 3.42 6.71 -1.38
N PHE A 83 4.42 6.79 -2.25
CA PHE A 83 4.64 5.77 -3.30
C PHE A 83 4.82 4.37 -2.74
N ARG A 84 5.62 4.24 -1.69
CA ARG A 84 5.87 2.95 -1.05
C ARG A 84 4.62 2.41 -0.40
N SER A 85 3.85 3.27 0.27
CA SER A 85 2.59 2.89 0.89
C SER A 85 1.54 2.45 -0.13
N ARG A 86 1.43 3.10 -1.31
CA ARG A 86 0.55 2.64 -2.40
C ARG A 86 0.89 1.23 -2.85
N ARG A 87 2.18 0.93 -3.00
CA ARG A 87 2.63 -0.42 -3.35
C ARG A 87 2.28 -1.41 -2.24
N VAL A 88 2.50 -1.06 -0.97
CA VAL A 88 2.13 -1.95 0.14
C VAL A 88 0.62 -2.19 0.16
N LEU A 89 -0.20 -1.15 0.01
CA LEU A 89 -1.66 -1.26 -0.06
C LEU A 89 -2.12 -2.14 -1.21
N SER A 90 -1.60 -1.95 -2.42
CA SER A 90 -1.99 -2.79 -3.56
C SER A 90 -1.72 -4.26 -3.26
N HIS A 91 -0.52 -4.60 -2.78
CA HIS A 91 -0.14 -5.98 -2.50
C HIS A 91 -0.86 -6.54 -1.27
N SER A 92 -1.25 -5.71 -0.30
CA SER A 92 -1.99 -6.17 0.88
C SER A 92 -3.40 -6.64 0.51
N TYR A 93 -4.09 -6.02 -0.46
CA TYR A 93 -5.38 -6.53 -0.95
C TYR A 93 -5.24 -7.84 -1.73
N ALA A 94 -4.19 -7.98 -2.55
CA ALA A 94 -3.91 -9.24 -3.21
C ALA A 94 -3.62 -10.35 -2.17
N PHE A 95 -2.82 -10.03 -1.15
CA PHE A 95 -2.54 -10.94 -0.04
C PHE A 95 -3.81 -11.35 0.72
N ALA A 96 -4.64 -10.39 1.14
CA ALA A 96 -5.89 -10.67 1.87
C ALA A 96 -6.83 -11.59 1.08
N PHE A 97 -6.95 -11.38 -0.24
CA PHE A 97 -7.75 -12.23 -1.11
C PHE A 97 -7.31 -13.71 -1.06
N TYR A 98 -6.02 -14.00 -0.99
CA TYR A 98 -5.57 -15.39 -0.90
C TYR A 98 -5.52 -15.91 0.55
N MET A 99 -5.09 -15.07 1.50
CA MET A 99 -4.92 -15.44 2.91
C MET A 99 -6.23 -15.85 3.56
N PHE A 100 -7.29 -15.08 3.32
CA PHE A 100 -8.62 -15.33 3.90
C PHE A 100 -9.56 -16.03 2.92
N GLY A 101 -9.00 -16.60 1.86
CA GLY A 101 -9.75 -17.33 0.83
C GLY A 101 -9.78 -18.82 1.04
N ASP A 102 -10.61 -19.46 0.22
CA ASP A 102 -10.75 -20.92 0.19
C ASP A 102 -9.63 -21.57 -0.66
N GLU A 103 -8.80 -20.78 -1.34
CA GLU A 103 -7.87 -21.24 -2.38
C GLU A 103 -6.54 -21.78 -1.84
N LEU A 104 -5.90 -21.09 -0.89
CA LEU A 104 -4.54 -21.42 -0.43
C LEU A 104 -4.46 -21.85 1.04
N PHE A 105 -5.21 -21.20 1.93
CA PHE A 105 -5.05 -21.34 3.38
C PHE A 105 -6.34 -21.77 4.09
N LYS A 106 -7.24 -22.45 3.36
CA LYS A 106 -8.55 -22.85 3.89
C LYS A 106 -8.44 -23.77 5.12
N GLU A 107 -7.55 -24.75 5.06
CA GLU A 107 -7.41 -25.79 6.08
C GLU A 107 -6.47 -25.37 7.23
N GLU A 108 -5.85 -24.20 7.14
CA GLU A 108 -4.81 -23.74 8.08
C GLU A 108 -5.36 -22.98 9.29
N MET A 109 -6.65 -22.62 9.26
CA MET A 109 -7.32 -21.90 10.35
C MET A 109 -8.80 -22.23 10.36
N SER A 110 -9.37 -22.35 11.56
CA SER A 110 -10.82 -22.50 11.72
C SER A 110 -11.56 -21.28 11.17
N GLU A 111 -12.85 -21.43 10.84
CA GLU A 111 -13.67 -20.32 10.33
C GLU A 111 -13.71 -19.13 11.31
N ALA A 112 -13.78 -19.40 12.62
CA ALA A 112 -13.79 -18.36 13.66
C ALA A 112 -12.45 -17.63 13.76
N GLU A 113 -11.32 -18.35 13.71
CA GLU A 113 -9.99 -17.72 13.71
C GLU A 113 -9.76 -16.89 12.44
N ARG A 114 -10.22 -17.39 11.29
CA ARG A 114 -10.15 -16.69 10.02
C ARG A 114 -10.89 -15.36 10.08
N GLU A 115 -12.12 -15.35 10.58
CA GLU A 115 -12.92 -14.13 10.71
C GLU A 115 -12.24 -13.10 11.61
N ILE A 116 -11.74 -13.52 12.78
CA ILE A 116 -11.04 -12.63 13.73
C ILE A 116 -9.79 -12.03 13.09
N LYS A 117 -8.95 -12.88 12.46
CA LYS A 117 -7.71 -12.45 11.81
C LYS A 117 -7.97 -11.57 10.59
N GLN A 118 -9.00 -11.87 9.81
CA GLN A 118 -9.42 -11.07 8.66
C GLN A 118 -9.86 -9.68 9.10
N ASN A 119 -10.76 -9.58 10.08
CA ASN A 119 -11.25 -8.30 10.59
C ASN A 119 -10.08 -7.45 11.12
N LEU A 120 -9.19 -8.04 11.91
CA LEU A 120 -8.01 -7.35 12.42
C LEU A 120 -7.11 -6.81 11.30
N PHE A 121 -6.83 -7.64 10.29
CA PHE A 121 -5.99 -7.24 9.16
C PHE A 121 -6.66 -6.15 8.30
N GLU A 122 -7.94 -6.30 8.00
CA GLU A 122 -8.69 -5.33 7.19
C GLU A 122 -8.89 -4.00 7.92
N ASP A 123 -9.03 -4.00 9.25
CA ASP A 123 -9.04 -2.77 10.06
C ASP A 123 -7.69 -2.05 9.99
N GLN A 124 -6.58 -2.79 10.05
CA GLN A 124 -5.24 -2.22 9.86
C GLN A 124 -5.05 -1.67 8.44
N GLN A 125 -5.54 -2.38 7.41
CA GLN A 125 -5.53 -1.90 6.03
C GLN A 125 -6.27 -0.56 5.91
N GLN A 126 -7.49 -0.47 6.45
CA GLN A 126 -8.30 0.75 6.38
C GLN A 126 -7.65 1.92 7.10
N GLN A 127 -7.07 1.70 8.29
CA GLN A 127 -6.33 2.74 9.01
C GLN A 127 -5.11 3.21 8.22
N PHE A 128 -4.39 2.28 7.60
CA PHE A 128 -3.24 2.60 6.76
C PHE A 128 -3.66 3.38 5.51
N GLU A 129 -4.67 2.89 4.79
CA GLU A 129 -5.24 3.52 3.58
C GLU A 129 -5.69 4.96 3.86
N ALA A 130 -6.49 5.19 4.91
CA ALA A 130 -7.00 6.51 5.24
C ALA A 130 -5.88 7.53 5.50
N ASN A 131 -4.82 7.12 6.20
CA ASN A 131 -3.67 7.99 6.45
C ASN A 131 -2.85 8.23 5.17
N VAL A 132 -2.73 7.24 4.29
CA VAL A 132 -2.08 7.37 2.98
C VAL A 132 -2.83 8.34 2.07
N GLU A 133 -4.16 8.27 2.02
CA GLU A 133 -4.97 9.25 1.27
C GLU A 133 -4.82 10.66 1.84
N ARG A 134 -4.78 10.79 3.18
CA ARG A 134 -4.51 12.08 3.82
C ARG A 134 -3.13 12.63 3.41
N LEU A 135 -2.09 11.78 3.37
CA LEU A 135 -0.76 12.19 2.95
C LEU A 135 -0.74 12.63 1.48
N SER A 136 -1.44 11.89 0.61
CA SER A 136 -1.62 12.28 -0.80
C SER A 136 -2.19 13.68 -0.90
N LYS A 137 -3.28 13.95 -0.17
CA LYS A 137 -3.96 15.25 -0.21
C LYS A 137 -3.07 16.39 0.27
N ILE A 138 -2.38 16.26 1.41
CA ILE A 138 -1.56 17.35 1.95
C ILE A 138 -0.33 17.64 1.09
N LEU A 139 0.20 16.63 0.36
CA LEU A 139 1.30 16.83 -0.59
C LEU A 139 0.90 17.64 -1.83
N GLU A 140 -0.40 17.69 -2.15
CA GLU A 140 -0.94 18.46 -3.27
C GLU A 140 -1.14 19.95 -2.92
N GLU A 141 -1.09 20.33 -1.64
CA GLU A 141 -1.26 21.72 -1.20
C GLU A 141 -0.30 22.68 -1.93
N PRO A 142 -0.73 23.92 -2.23
CA PRO A 142 0.04 24.87 -3.04
C PRO A 142 1.05 25.64 -2.17
N PHE A 143 1.96 24.93 -1.50
CA PHE A 143 2.93 25.52 -0.58
C PHE A 143 3.86 26.55 -1.23
N ASP A 144 4.05 26.45 -2.54
CA ASP A 144 4.78 27.40 -3.38
C ASP A 144 4.10 28.77 -3.47
N THR A 145 2.80 28.84 -3.18
CA THR A 145 2.01 30.07 -3.16
C THR A 145 1.91 30.71 -1.78
N PHE A 146 2.41 30.05 -0.73
CA PHE A 146 2.31 30.57 0.62
C PHE A 146 3.26 31.76 0.83
N GLU A 147 2.69 32.88 1.25
CA GLU A 147 3.43 34.09 1.63
C GLU A 147 3.90 34.03 3.09
N ASP A 148 3.20 33.25 3.92
CA ASP A 148 3.45 33.11 5.35
C ASP A 148 4.28 31.85 5.64
N ASP A 149 5.51 32.09 6.08
CA ASP A 149 6.48 31.08 6.50
C ASP A 149 5.92 30.14 7.60
N ALA A 150 5.00 30.63 8.46
CA ALA A 150 4.36 29.80 9.48
C ALA A 150 3.45 28.72 8.88
N LYS A 151 2.80 28.99 7.74
CA LYS A 151 1.98 28.00 7.03
C LYS A 151 2.83 26.90 6.42
N VAL A 152 3.98 27.25 5.85
CA VAL A 152 4.94 26.28 5.31
C VAL A 152 5.47 25.38 6.43
N MET A 153 5.81 25.96 7.59
CA MET A 153 6.24 25.19 8.76
C MET A 153 5.15 24.26 9.30
N ALA A 154 3.91 24.72 9.37
CA ALA A 154 2.78 23.88 9.80
C ALA A 154 2.58 22.68 8.86
N LEU A 155 2.61 22.90 7.54
CA LEU A 155 2.51 21.85 6.54
C LEU A 155 3.68 20.85 6.63
N ARG A 156 4.92 21.36 6.81
CA ARG A 156 6.11 20.53 7.02
C ARG A 156 5.92 19.60 8.22
N MET A 157 5.47 20.14 9.35
CA MET A 157 5.24 19.34 10.57
C MET A 157 4.14 18.30 10.35
N GLU A 158 3.05 18.65 9.66
CA GLU A 158 1.98 17.71 9.34
C GLU A 158 2.48 16.54 8.48
N ILE A 159 3.25 16.82 7.43
CA ILE A 159 3.81 15.78 6.54
C ILE A 159 4.78 14.87 7.27
N ILE A 160 5.65 15.41 8.13
CA ILE A 160 6.61 14.62 8.91
C ILE A 160 5.87 13.68 9.87
N ASN A 161 4.90 14.22 10.62
CA ASN A 161 4.12 13.46 11.59
C ASN A 161 3.31 12.36 10.90
N LEU A 162 2.61 12.69 9.81
CA LEU A 162 1.81 11.74 9.07
C LEU A 162 2.67 10.66 8.39
N SER A 163 3.83 11.04 7.84
CA SER A 163 4.77 10.07 7.27
C SER A 163 5.30 9.08 8.31
N THR A 164 5.53 9.55 9.54
CA THR A 164 5.97 8.72 10.67
C THR A 164 4.86 7.77 11.12
N LEU A 165 3.62 8.27 11.21
CA LEU A 165 2.46 7.44 11.52
C LEU A 165 2.25 6.33 10.48
N ILE A 166 2.28 6.69 9.19
CA ILE A 166 2.13 5.74 8.08
C ILE A 166 3.24 4.68 8.11
N ASP A 167 4.48 5.06 8.41
CA ASP A 167 5.58 4.10 8.56
C ASP A 167 5.32 3.08 9.68
N GLY A 168 4.82 3.56 10.82
CA GLY A 168 4.44 2.71 11.95
C GLY A 168 3.27 1.77 11.62
N LEU A 169 2.24 2.26 10.94
CA LEU A 169 1.11 1.44 10.49
C LEU A 169 1.56 0.36 9.50
N CYS A 170 2.42 0.72 8.54
CA CYS A 170 2.98 -0.23 7.59
C CYS A 170 3.80 -1.31 8.31
N LYS A 171 4.62 -0.93 9.30
CA LYS A 171 5.38 -1.89 10.11
C LYS A 171 4.46 -2.87 10.84
N LYS A 172 3.41 -2.37 11.49
CA LYS A 172 2.43 -3.22 12.19
C LYS A 172 1.72 -4.19 11.25
N MET A 173 1.39 -3.77 10.04
CA MET A 173 0.83 -4.67 9.03
C MET A 173 1.80 -5.79 8.65
N TYR A 174 3.09 -5.48 8.47
CA TYR A 174 4.13 -6.50 8.21
C TYR A 174 4.27 -7.46 9.39
N GLU A 175 4.30 -6.95 10.63
CA GLU A 175 4.37 -7.76 11.85
C GLU A 175 3.14 -8.68 11.97
N CYS A 176 1.94 -8.21 11.60
CA CYS A 176 0.73 -9.01 11.57
C CYS A 176 0.80 -10.13 10.52
N ILE A 177 1.26 -9.81 9.30
CA ILE A 177 1.43 -10.81 8.23
C ILE A 177 2.44 -11.89 8.66
N GLU A 178 3.58 -11.48 9.22
CA GLU A 178 4.65 -12.41 9.57
C GLU A 178 4.28 -13.28 10.78
N ASN A 179 3.79 -12.69 11.86
CA ASN A 179 3.61 -13.40 13.12
C ASN A 179 2.20 -14.01 13.27
N ASP A 180 1.17 -13.21 12.99
CA ASP A 180 -0.22 -13.60 13.29
C ASP A 180 -0.85 -14.40 12.15
N LEU A 181 -0.46 -14.14 10.91
CA LEU A 181 -1.01 -14.81 9.73
C LEU A 181 -0.13 -15.98 9.30
N LEU A 182 1.10 -15.72 8.84
CA LEU A 182 1.99 -16.74 8.27
C LEU A 182 2.68 -17.59 9.33
N GLY A 183 3.10 -17.00 10.45
CA GLY A 183 3.75 -17.70 11.56
C GLY A 183 2.83 -18.67 12.31
N SER A 184 1.52 -18.54 12.14
CA SER A 184 0.50 -19.43 12.72
C SER A 184 0.14 -20.63 11.84
N ILE A 185 0.70 -20.74 10.63
CA ILE A 185 0.34 -21.76 9.64
C ILE A 185 1.14 -23.04 9.93
N ASN A 186 0.49 -24.21 9.89
CA ASN A 186 1.08 -25.50 10.26
C ASN A 186 1.76 -26.23 9.09
N LEU A 187 1.85 -25.61 7.91
CA LEU A 187 2.61 -26.12 6.79
C LEU A 187 4.07 -26.28 7.25
N GLY A 188 4.65 -27.47 7.13
CA GLY A 188 6.04 -27.78 7.52
C GLY A 188 7.14 -26.95 6.83
N SER A 189 6.79 -25.87 6.15
CA SER A 189 7.64 -24.81 5.63
C SER A 189 7.43 -23.51 6.43
N ILE A 190 8.51 -22.99 7.02
CA ILE A 190 8.51 -21.66 7.65
C ILE A 190 8.29 -20.61 6.56
N HIS A 191 7.09 -20.01 6.52
CA HIS A 191 6.81 -18.87 5.64
C HIS A 191 7.41 -17.60 6.25
N SER A 192 8.58 -17.19 5.76
CA SER A 192 9.21 -15.92 6.13
C SER A 192 9.08 -14.91 5.02
N ILE A 193 8.62 -13.70 5.37
CA ILE A 193 8.62 -12.55 4.46
C ILE A 193 9.88 -11.71 4.66
N ALA A 194 10.25 -10.93 3.65
CA ALA A 194 11.35 -10.00 3.81
C ALA A 194 11.05 -8.99 4.94
N PRO A 195 12.00 -8.75 5.88
CA PRO A 195 11.78 -7.84 6.99
C PRO A 195 11.41 -6.44 6.51
N TYR A 196 10.48 -5.79 7.22
CA TYR A 196 10.10 -4.42 6.93
C TYR A 196 11.28 -3.47 7.12
N LYS A 197 11.60 -2.67 6.09
CA LYS A 197 12.63 -1.63 6.14
C LYS A 197 12.01 -0.27 5.87
N SER A 198 11.93 0.57 6.90
CA SER A 198 11.37 1.93 6.82
C SER A 198 12.01 2.80 5.73
N LYS A 199 13.29 2.61 5.38
CA LYS A 199 14.01 3.35 4.33
C LYS A 199 14.37 2.51 3.07
N GLY A 200 13.68 1.40 2.81
CA GLY A 200 14.06 0.44 1.76
C GLY A 200 13.73 0.80 0.29
N ILE A 201 14.59 0.31 -0.62
CA ILE A 201 14.66 0.36 -2.11
C ILE A 201 14.97 1.72 -2.78
N GLU A 202 14.97 2.86 -2.07
CA GLU A 202 15.47 4.11 -2.69
C GLU A 202 16.97 4.05 -3.06
N ARG A 203 17.71 3.08 -2.48
CA ARG A 203 19.11 2.79 -2.81
C ARG A 203 19.30 1.73 -3.89
N ALA A 204 18.25 1.12 -4.43
CA ALA A 204 18.43 0.15 -5.53
C ALA A 204 18.91 0.86 -6.81
N SER A 205 18.53 2.12 -7.00
CA SER A 205 19.09 3.01 -8.03
C SER A 205 20.51 3.50 -7.72
N GLU A 206 21.00 3.32 -6.49
CA GLU A 206 22.37 3.66 -6.07
C GLU A 206 23.33 2.47 -6.19
N LEU A 207 22.83 1.27 -6.51
CA LEU A 207 23.67 0.10 -6.75
C LEU A 207 24.31 0.20 -8.15
N PRO A 208 25.64 0.08 -8.28
CA PRO A 208 26.26 -0.03 -9.59
C PRO A 208 25.70 -1.26 -10.30
N VAL A 209 25.08 -1.05 -11.46
CA VAL A 209 24.64 -2.15 -12.33
C VAL A 209 25.88 -2.84 -12.87
N CYS A 210 26.36 -3.86 -12.16
CA CYS A 210 27.47 -4.68 -12.62
C CYS A 210 26.94 -5.70 -13.66
N PHE A 211 26.59 -5.22 -14.85
CA PHE A 211 26.53 -6.09 -16.03
C PHE A 211 27.96 -6.35 -16.47
N SER A 212 28.58 -7.41 -15.96
CA SER A 212 29.72 -8.02 -16.63
C SER A 212 29.22 -9.08 -17.60
N ASN A 213 28.86 -8.63 -18.81
CA ASN A 213 28.92 -9.50 -19.97
C ASN A 213 30.39 -9.82 -20.24
N LYS A 214 30.84 -11.02 -19.87
CA LYS A 214 31.93 -11.69 -20.57
C LYS A 214 31.43 -13.04 -21.06
N ALA A 215 30.70 -13.01 -22.15
CA ALA A 215 30.81 -14.04 -23.15
C ALA A 215 32.18 -13.84 -23.82
N SER A 216 33.15 -14.67 -23.48
CA SER A 216 34.36 -14.83 -24.29
C SER A 216 34.22 -16.16 -25.01
N ASN A 217 33.83 -16.08 -26.29
CA ASN A 217 34.03 -17.13 -27.26
C ASN A 217 35.53 -17.34 -27.45
N THR A 218 36.02 -18.55 -27.17
CA THR A 218 36.88 -19.38 -28.03
C THR A 218 37.00 -20.77 -27.44
#